data_AF-A0A3Q0IR08-F1
#
_entry.id   AF-A0A3Q0IR08-F1
#
_cell.length_a   1.000
_cell.length_b   1.000
_cell.length_c   1.000
_cell.angle_alpha   90.00
_cell.angle_beta   90.00
_cell.angle_gamma   90.00
#
_symmetry.space_group_name_H-M   'P 1'
#
loop_
_entity.id
_entity.type
_entity.pdbx_description
1 polymer ?
#
loop_
_entity_poly.entity_id
_entity_poly.type
_entity_poly.pdbx_seq_one_letter_code
_entity_poly.pdbx_strand_id
1 'polypeptide(L)'
;MCRYPNQKEVCSSGISSSTWAWVHKRGLVTGGAHHSNTGCQPVSFPPCNHANYTTSEPECKTLATPQPKCHTRCTNDNYGRGFFQDKYQI
;
A
#
# COMPACT_ATOMS: atom_id res chain seq x y z
N MET A 1 10.40 10.05 1.03
CA MET A 1 11.11 9.18 1.98
C MET A 1 10.24 9.01 3.21
N CYS A 2 10.23 7.81 3.78
CA CYS A 2 9.42 7.41 4.92
C CYS A 2 9.54 8.44 6.04
N ARG A 3 8.42 9.08 6.40
CA ARG A 3 8.41 10.18 7.38
C ARG A 3 7.91 9.72 8.76
N TYR A 4 7.44 8.48 8.86
CA TYR A 4 6.83 7.93 10.07
C TYR A 4 7.42 6.54 10.39
N PRO A 5 8.64 6.47 10.95
CA PRO A 5 9.28 5.20 11.29
C PRO A 5 8.60 4.47 12.47
N ASN A 6 7.75 5.14 13.25
CA ASN A 6 7.10 4.62 14.44
C ASN A 6 5.60 4.97 14.49
N GLN A 7 4.79 4.54 13.51
CA GLN A 7 3.35 4.70 13.60
C GLN A 7 2.67 3.36 13.88
N LYS A 8 2.20 3.22 15.12
CA LYS A 8 1.48 2.05 15.64
C LYS A 8 0.03 1.95 15.13
N GLU A 9 -0.45 2.92 14.33
CA GLU A 9 -1.88 3.12 14.01
C GLU A 9 -2.19 3.37 12.50
N VAL A 10 -1.30 2.98 11.58
CA VAL A 10 -1.36 3.38 10.15
C VAL A 10 -2.52 2.82 9.31
N CYS A 11 -3.33 1.90 9.84
CA CYS A 11 -4.46 1.32 9.10
C CYS A 11 -5.81 1.43 9.82
N SER A 12 -5.92 2.31 10.82
CA SER A 12 -7.19 2.57 11.51
C SER A 12 -7.92 3.80 10.96
N SER A 13 -7.19 4.84 10.53
CA SER A 13 -7.75 6.06 9.93
C SER A 13 -6.70 6.88 9.18
N GLY A 14 -7.13 7.86 8.39
CA GLY A 14 -6.23 8.77 7.65
C GLY A 14 -6.95 10.04 7.19
N ILE A 15 -6.18 11.05 6.74
CA ILE A 15 -6.70 12.35 6.30
C ILE A 15 -6.49 12.51 4.80
N SER A 16 -7.57 12.53 4.01
CA SER A 16 -7.52 12.57 2.55
C SER A 16 -6.77 13.79 1.99
N SER A 17 -6.93 14.98 2.58
CA SER A 17 -6.22 16.19 2.15
C SER A 17 -4.70 16.07 2.35
N SER A 18 -4.27 15.44 3.44
CA SER A 18 -2.85 15.17 3.70
C SER A 18 -2.28 14.15 2.71
N THR A 19 -3.09 13.15 2.33
CA THR A 19 -2.72 12.19 1.28
C THR A 19 -2.45 12.90 -0.04
N TRP A 20 -3.38 13.72 -0.52
CA TRP A 20 -3.20 14.46 -1.79
C TRP A 20 -2.00 15.41 -1.75
N ALA A 21 -1.83 16.17 -0.66
CA ALA A 21 -0.66 17.04 -0.49
C ALA A 21 0.66 16.24 -0.53
N TRP A 22 0.66 15.01 -0.01
CA TRP A 22 1.81 14.12 -0.08
C TRP A 22 2.06 13.64 -1.52
N VAL A 23 1.02 13.23 -2.25
CA VAL A 23 1.15 12.80 -3.66
C VAL A 23 1.72 13.93 -4.51
N HIS A 24 1.16 15.14 -4.43
CA HIS A 24 1.68 16.31 -5.15
C HIS A 24 3.16 16.59 -4.82
N LYS A 25 3.53 16.52 -3.53
CA LYS A 25 4.89 16.88 -3.09
C LYS A 25 5.95 15.80 -3.32
N ARG A 26 5.58 14.51 -3.28
CA ARG A 26 6.54 13.39 -3.18
C ARG A 26 6.37 12.32 -4.24
N GLY A 27 5.20 12.26 -4.87
CA GLY A 27 4.78 11.23 -5.81
C GLY A 27 4.58 9.86 -5.19
N LEU A 28 3.72 9.06 -5.81
CA LEU A 28 3.51 7.65 -5.49
C LEU A 28 4.22 6.76 -6.50
N VAL A 29 4.62 5.57 -6.06
CA VAL A 29 5.11 4.53 -6.96
C VAL A 29 3.96 3.67 -7.47
N THR A 30 4.17 2.96 -8.57
CA THR A 30 3.17 1.98 -9.04
C THR A 30 3.07 0.80 -8.07
N GLY A 31 1.90 0.16 -8.04
CA GLY A 31 1.65 -1.01 -7.22
C GLY A 31 0.32 -1.66 -7.61
N GLY A 32 0.34 -2.98 -7.80
CA GLY A 32 -0.83 -3.78 -8.12
C GLY A 32 -1.47 -4.44 -6.90
N ALA A 33 -2.38 -5.37 -7.18
CA ALA A 33 -3.04 -6.17 -6.17
C ALA A 33 -2.06 -7.11 -5.44
N HIS A 34 -2.52 -7.68 -4.33
CA HIS A 34 -1.74 -8.66 -3.59
C HIS A 34 -1.33 -9.83 -4.50
N HIS A 35 -0.04 -10.19 -4.45
CA HIS A 35 0.57 -11.26 -5.26
C HIS A 35 0.46 -11.08 -6.79
N SER A 36 0.07 -9.91 -7.29
CA SER A 36 -0.05 -9.68 -8.74
C SER A 36 1.30 -9.49 -9.44
N ASN A 37 2.39 -9.33 -8.69
CA ASN A 37 3.73 -8.98 -9.21
C ASN A 37 3.73 -7.78 -10.17
N THR A 38 2.78 -6.85 -9.97
CA THR A 38 2.59 -5.69 -10.85
C THR A 38 3.05 -4.41 -10.15
N GLY A 39 3.87 -3.61 -10.83
CA GLY A 39 4.38 -2.34 -10.31
C GLY A 39 5.47 -2.49 -9.24
N CYS A 40 5.95 -1.36 -8.72
CA CYS A 40 7.06 -1.29 -7.77
C CYS A 40 6.71 -1.81 -6.37
N GLN A 41 5.52 -1.47 -5.85
CA GLN A 41 5.06 -1.86 -4.51
C GLN A 41 3.62 -2.39 -4.55
N PRO A 42 3.40 -3.67 -4.90
CA PRO A 42 2.10 -4.32 -4.79
C PRO A 42 1.57 -4.32 -3.35
N VAL A 43 0.25 -4.40 -3.19
CA VAL A 43 -0.41 -4.44 -1.87
C VAL A 43 0.10 -5.64 -1.05
N SER A 44 0.57 -5.38 0.17
CA SER A 44 1.26 -6.37 1.00
C SER A 44 0.34 -7.32 1.79
N PHE A 45 -0.95 -6.99 1.91
CA PHE A 45 -1.92 -7.79 2.65
C PHE A 45 -2.97 -8.41 1.71
N PRO A 46 -3.49 -9.60 2.02
CA PRO A 46 -4.44 -10.29 1.16
C PRO A 46 -5.80 -9.59 1.15
N PRO A 47 -6.60 -9.79 0.10
CA PRO A 47 -8.00 -9.36 0.08
C PRO A 47 -8.81 -10.08 1.17
N CYS A 48 -9.88 -9.43 1.63
CA CYS A 48 -10.81 -9.98 2.59
C CYS A 48 -12.24 -9.57 2.24
N ASN A 49 -13.20 -10.36 2.69
CA ASN A 49 -14.62 -10.12 2.47
C ASN A 49 -15.14 -9.09 3.49
N HIS A 50 -15.49 -7.90 3.01
CA HIS A 50 -16.03 -6.83 3.85
C HIS A 50 -17.56 -6.90 4.00
N ALA A 51 -18.26 -7.47 3.02
CA ALA A 51 -19.69 -7.34 2.88
C ALA A 51 -20.37 -8.69 2.68
N ASN A 52 -20.14 -9.63 3.61
CA ASN A 52 -20.83 -10.93 3.73
C ASN A 52 -21.23 -11.61 2.40
N TYR A 53 -20.39 -11.49 1.37
CA TYR A 53 -20.62 -12.11 0.08
C TYR A 53 -20.18 -13.57 0.14
N THR A 54 -20.75 -14.44 -0.68
CA THR A 54 -20.28 -15.83 -0.79
C THR A 54 -18.98 -15.86 -1.59
N THR A 55 -17.87 -15.55 -0.93
CA THR A 55 -16.53 -15.48 -1.53
C THR A 55 -15.58 -16.43 -0.80
N SER A 56 -14.48 -16.81 -1.46
CA SER A 56 -13.47 -17.70 -0.87
C SER A 56 -12.57 -16.99 0.15
N GLU A 57 -12.56 -15.65 0.13
CA GLU A 57 -11.79 -14.81 1.04
C GLU A 57 -12.36 -14.80 2.46
N PRO A 58 -11.49 -14.77 3.50
CA PRO A 58 -11.92 -14.66 4.88
C PRO A 58 -12.64 -13.34 5.17
N GLU A 59 -13.54 -13.34 6.15
CA GLU A 59 -14.20 -12.12 6.61
C GLU A 59 -13.19 -11.12 7.20
N CYS A 60 -13.20 -9.87 6.75
CA CYS A 60 -12.24 -8.85 7.20
C CYS A 60 -12.24 -8.65 8.72
N LYS A 61 -13.41 -8.79 9.38
CA LYS A 61 -13.56 -8.62 10.85
C LYS A 61 -12.77 -9.64 11.67
N THR A 62 -12.37 -10.75 11.06
CA THR A 62 -11.60 -11.82 11.71
C THR A 62 -10.09 -11.62 11.59
N LEU A 63 -9.64 -10.70 10.74
CA LEU A 63 -8.23 -10.45 10.46
C LEU A 63 -7.68 -9.32 11.34
N ALA A 64 -6.40 -9.43 11.68
CA ALA A 64 -5.68 -8.35 12.33
C ALA A 64 -5.55 -7.15 11.39
N THR A 65 -5.59 -5.94 11.95
CA THR A 65 -5.34 -4.70 11.19
C THR A 65 -3.95 -4.77 10.53
N PRO A 66 -3.86 -4.55 9.20
CA PRO A 66 -2.59 -4.56 8.50
C PRO A 66 -1.61 -3.53 9.08
N GLN A 67 -0.32 -3.89 9.15
CA GLN A 67 0.75 -2.97 9.52
C GLN A 67 1.78 -2.90 8.40
N PRO A 68 1.47 -2.16 7.30
CA PRO A 68 2.41 -2.01 6.20
C PRO A 68 3.64 -1.24 6.65
N LYS A 69 4.81 -1.78 6.31
CA LYS A 69 6.09 -1.10 6.55
C LYS A 69 6.37 -0.14 5.40
N CYS A 70 6.91 1.03 5.74
CA CYS A 70 7.36 1.95 4.72
C CYS A 70 8.72 1.51 4.15
N HIS A 71 8.77 1.30 2.83
CA HIS A 71 9.99 0.95 2.10
C HIS A 71 10.33 2.04 1.09
N THR A 72 11.60 2.42 1.03
CA THR A 72 12.14 3.32 -0.02
C THR A 72 12.81 2.54 -1.15
N ARG A 73 12.31 1.33 -1.42
CA ARG A 73 12.72 0.43 -2.50
C ARG A 73 11.49 -0.27 -3.06
N CYS A 74 11.57 -0.76 -4.30
CA CYS A 74 10.54 -1.65 -4.81
C CYS A 74 10.57 -2.96 -4.02
N THR A 75 9.38 -3.46 -3.69
CA THR A 75 9.18 -4.75 -3.02
C THR A 75 8.90 -5.87 -4.02
N ASN A 76 8.56 -5.51 -5.26
CA ASN A 76 8.48 -6.44 -6.37
C ASN A 76 9.85 -6.57 -7.05
N ASP A 77 10.50 -7.71 -6.86
CA ASP A 77 11.82 -7.98 -7.45
C ASP A 77 11.76 -8.17 -8.98
N ASN A 78 10.57 -8.42 -9.55
CA ASN A 78 10.36 -8.52 -11.00
C ASN A 78 10.17 -7.15 -11.67
N TYR A 79 10.21 -6.05 -10.89
CA TYR A 79 9.99 -4.70 -11.42
C TYR A 79 11.30 -4.03 -11.82
N GLY A 80 11.45 -3.70 -13.11
CA GLY A 80 12.71 -3.22 -13.67
C GLY A 80 13.07 -1.75 -13.39
N ARG A 81 12.11 -0.90 -12.97
CA ARG A 81 12.39 0.51 -12.65
C ARG A 81 12.67 0.70 -11.17
N GLY A 82 13.64 1.55 -10.84
CA GLY A 82 13.98 1.87 -9.46
C GLY A 82 12.88 2.67 -8.75
N PHE A 83 12.74 2.50 -7.44
CA PHE A 83 11.72 3.17 -6.62
C PHE A 83 11.64 4.69 -6.81
N PHE A 84 12.79 5.37 -6.92
CA PHE A 84 12.81 6.82 -7.09
C PHE A 84 12.46 7.26 -8.51
N GLN A 85 12.70 6.40 -9.51
CA GLN A 85 12.41 6.64 -10.92
C GLN A 85 10.93 6.39 -11.23
N ASP A 86 10.26 5.54 -10.46
CA ASP A 86 8.86 5.18 -10.66
C ASP A 86 7.89 6.08 -9.89
N LYS A 87 8.30 7.31 -9.56
CA LYS A 87 7.44 8.24 -8.82
C LYS A 87 6.62 9.10 -9.75
N TYR A 88 5.31 9.10 -9.54
CA TYR A 88 4.35 9.91 -10.27
C TYR A 88 3.73 10.93 -9.33
N GLN A 89 3.84 12.19 -9.70
CA GLN A 89 3.16 13.31 -9.05
C GLN A 89 1.94 13.65 -9.90
N ILE A 90 0.80 13.80 -9.24
CA ILE A 90 -0.44 14.28 -9.85
C ILE A 90 -0.50 15.79 -9.60
#